data_AF-A0A2W6I1B5-F1
#
_entry.id   AF-A0A2W6I1B5-F1
#
_cell.length_a   1.000
_cell.length_b   1.000
_cell.length_c   1.000
_cell.angle_alpha   90.00
_cell.angle_beta   90.00
_cell.angle_gamma   90.00
#
_symmetry.space_group_name_H-M   'P 1'
#
loop_
_entity.id
_entity.type
_entity.pdbx_description
1 polymer ?
#
loop_
_entity_poly.entity_id
_entity_poly.type
_entity_poly.pdbx_seq_one_letter_code
_entity_poly.pdbx_strand_id
1 'polypeptide(L)'
;MRIVQPEDDRGLAMYVDPISGHTYAVICNPIADEDAYRFRLICAQIKDWIKQVNTARSVSRTPGIVIYEKLKVPSSEMNSEDTKTRVAALIREARVLGGAHHLVSDRRTP
;
A
#
# COMPACT_ATOMS: atom_id res chain seq x y z
N MET A 1 8.78 -7.64 17.52
CA MET A 1 8.15 -6.84 16.46
C MET A 1 6.71 -6.53 16.90
N ARG A 2 6.40 -5.29 17.30
CA ARG A 2 5.04 -4.91 17.72
C ARG A 2 4.22 -4.69 16.45
N ILE A 3 3.28 -5.57 16.18
CA ILE A 3 2.27 -5.36 15.14
C ILE A 3 1.33 -4.31 15.72
N VAL A 4 1.49 -3.06 15.29
CA VAL A 4 0.45 -2.05 15.52
C VAL A 4 -0.66 -2.42 14.53
N GLN A 5 -1.71 -3.08 15.00
CA GLN A 5 -2.95 -3.19 14.25
C GLN A 5 -3.66 -1.84 14.34
N PRO A 6 -3.89 -1.11 13.23
CA PRO A 6 -4.97 -0.17 13.20
C PRO A 6 -6.23 -0.97 12.85
N GLU A 7 -7.16 -1.02 13.80
CA GLU A 7 -8.56 -1.38 13.60
C GLU A 7 -9.20 -0.39 12.60
N ASP A 8 -8.96 -0.59 11.31
CA ASP A 8 -9.77 0.02 10.26
C ASP A 8 -10.17 -1.11 9.31
N ASP A 9 -11.47 -1.44 9.34
CA ASP A 9 -12.19 -2.48 8.59
C ASP A 9 -12.12 -2.35 7.04
N ARG A 10 -11.09 -1.67 6.52
CA ARG A 10 -10.93 -1.31 5.10
C ARG A 10 -9.84 -2.10 4.38
N GLY A 11 -9.30 -3.16 4.98
CA GLY A 11 -8.27 -4.00 4.33
C GLY A 11 -6.96 -3.25 4.01
N LEU A 12 -6.73 -2.12 4.67
CA LEU A 12 -5.51 -1.31 4.52
C LEU A 12 -4.41 -1.89 5.41
N ALA A 13 -3.43 -2.56 4.80
CA ALA A 13 -2.28 -3.07 5.51
C ALA A 13 -1.11 -2.07 5.44
N MET A 14 -0.56 -1.71 6.59
CA MET A 14 0.59 -0.81 6.74
C MET A 14 1.76 -1.54 7.42
N TYR A 15 2.96 -1.37 6.89
CA TYR A 15 4.19 -2.00 7.36
C TYR A 15 5.31 -0.98 7.41
N VAL A 16 6.07 -0.95 8.50
CA VAL A 16 7.20 -0.02 8.69
C VAL A 16 8.49 -0.82 8.66
N ASP A 17 9.38 -0.48 7.73
CA ASP A 17 10.74 -1.03 7.71
C ASP A 17 11.49 -0.53 8.95
N PRO A 18 11.89 -1.43 9.88
CA PRO A 18 12.55 -1.03 11.11
C PRO A 18 13.96 -0.46 10.89
N ILE A 19 14.57 -0.68 9.71
CA ILE A 19 15.93 -0.23 9.40
C ILE A 19 15.91 1.12 8.71
N SER A 20 15.23 1.23 7.56
CA SER A 20 15.18 2.49 6.80
C SER A 20 14.19 3.51 7.37
N GLY A 21 13.26 3.08 8.22
CA GLY A 21 12.18 3.93 8.73
C GLY A 21 11.09 4.23 7.71
N HIS A 22 11.18 3.66 6.50
CA HIS A 22 10.18 3.80 5.45
C HIS A 22 8.89 3.06 5.82
N THR A 23 7.75 3.64 5.46
CA THR A 23 6.42 3.05 5.64
C THR A 23 5.86 2.61 4.31
N TYR A 24 5.47 1.34 4.21
CA TYR A 24 4.81 0.73 3.07
C TYR A 24 3.33 0.50 3.39
N ALA A 25 2.44 0.80 2.45
CA ALA A 25 1.01 0.57 2.64
C ALA A 25 0.29 0.25 1.32
N VAL A 26 -0.78 -0.53 1.43
CA VAL A 26 -1.76 -0.70 0.36
C VAL A 26 -2.97 0.16 0.68
N ILE A 27 -3.28 1.14 -0.19
CA ILE A 27 -4.46 1.98 -0.02
C ILE A 27 -5.52 1.67 -1.08
N CYS A 28 -6.78 1.64 -0.67
CA CYS A 28 -7.94 1.56 -1.56
C CYS A 28 -8.63 2.93 -1.65
N ASN A 29 -8.76 3.47 -2.86
CA ASN A 29 -9.47 4.73 -3.08
C ASN A 29 -10.51 4.58 -4.21
N PRO A 30 -11.73 5.07 -4.04
CA PRO A 30 -12.64 5.22 -5.17
C PRO A 30 -12.05 6.20 -6.19
N ILE A 31 -12.30 5.94 -7.47
CA ILE A 31 -11.93 6.85 -8.56
C ILE A 31 -13.10 7.81 -8.77
N ALA A 32 -12.84 9.12 -8.70
CA ALA A 32 -13.88 10.11 -8.99
C ALA A 32 -14.41 9.89 -10.41
N ASP A 33 -15.74 9.94 -10.55
CA ASP A 33 -16.45 9.85 -11.82
C ASP A 33 -16.38 8.46 -12.52
N GLU A 34 -15.85 7.43 -11.85
CA GLU A 34 -15.85 6.03 -12.32
C GLU A 34 -16.44 5.12 -11.23
N ASP A 35 -17.22 4.10 -11.62
CA ASP A 35 -17.65 3.03 -10.70
C ASP A 35 -16.50 2.02 -10.52
N ALA A 36 -15.39 2.49 -9.97
CA ALA A 36 -14.17 1.72 -9.83
C ALA A 36 -13.33 2.16 -8.63
N TYR A 37 -12.55 1.20 -8.12
CA TYR A 37 -11.59 1.39 -7.04
C TYR A 37 -10.16 1.32 -7.56
N ARG A 38 -9.27 2.07 -6.91
CA ARG A 38 -7.84 2.07 -7.18
C ARG A 38 -7.08 1.63 -5.93
N PHE A 39 -6.49 0.45 -6.01
CA PHE A 39 -5.55 -0.07 -5.04
C PHE A 39 -4.13 0.40 -5.41
N ARG A 40 -3.36 0.88 -4.44
CA ARG A 40 -1.99 1.37 -4.67
C ARG A 40 -1.04 0.85 -3.61
N LEU A 41 0.08 0.28 -4.03
CA LEU A 41 1.22 -0.01 -3.17
C LEU A 41 2.11 1.22 -3.09
N ILE A 42 2.30 1.73 -1.87
CA ILE A 42 3.00 2.97 -1.59
C ILE A 42 4.18 2.71 -0.67
N CYS A 43 5.28 3.42 -0.89
CA CYS A 43 6.32 3.67 0.10
C CYS A 43 6.39 5.15 0.42
N ALA A 44 6.53 5.47 1.69
CA ALA A 44 6.73 6.82 2.16
C ALA A 44 7.93 6.87 3.10
N GLN A 45 8.72 7.94 2.96
CA GLN A 45 9.89 8.16 3.80
C GLN A 45 9.56 8.75 5.19
N ILE A 46 8.27 8.97 5.47
CA ILE A 46 7.78 9.59 6.70
C ILE A 46 6.93 8.56 7.45
N LYS A 47 7.34 8.19 8.66
CA LYS A 47 6.74 7.10 9.45
C LYS A 47 5.22 7.20 9.63
N ASP A 48 4.72 8.41 9.83
CA ASP A 48 3.30 8.72 10.11
C ASP A 48 2.60 9.46 8.95
N TRP A 49 3.10 9.35 7.72
CA TRP A 49 2.54 10.06 6.56
C TRP A 49 1.03 9.84 6.39
N ILE A 50 0.56 8.62 6.69
CA ILE A 50 -0.85 8.24 6.50
C ILE A 50 -1.80 9.06 7.40
N LYS A 51 -1.32 9.54 8.56
CA LYS A 51 -2.08 10.45 9.44
C LYS A 51 -2.19 11.87 8.88
N GLN A 52 -1.26 12.26 8.02
CA GLN A 52 -1.24 13.59 7.39
C GLN A 52 -2.03 13.61 6.08
N VAL A 53 -2.32 12.44 5.51
CA VAL A 53 -2.96 12.31 4.21
C VAL A 53 -4.46 12.15 4.36
N ASN A 54 -5.15 13.29 4.32
CA ASN A 54 -6.61 13.37 4.48
C ASN A 54 -7.41 12.81 3.27
N THR A 55 -6.79 12.66 2.08
CA THR A 55 -7.47 12.17 0.86
C THR A 55 -6.53 11.47 -0.12
N ALA A 56 -7.08 10.64 -1.02
CA ALA A 56 -6.35 10.00 -2.14
C ALA A 56 -5.58 10.99 -3.04
N ARG A 57 -6.05 12.25 -3.12
CA ARG A 57 -5.42 13.35 -3.85
C ARG A 57 -4.19 13.89 -3.12
N SER A 58 -4.21 13.86 -1.79
CA SER A 58 -3.08 14.26 -0.95
C SER A 58 -1.92 13.26 -1.09
N VAL A 59 -2.20 11.94 -1.09
CA VAL A 59 -1.17 10.89 -1.24
C VAL A 59 -0.23 11.12 -2.43
N SER A 60 -0.79 11.36 -3.62
CA SER A 60 0.01 11.48 -4.85
C SER A 60 0.77 12.80 -4.96
N ARG A 61 0.53 13.74 -4.05
CA ARG A 61 1.16 15.07 -4.01
C ARG A 61 2.05 15.27 -2.78
N THR A 62 2.02 14.35 -1.82
CA THR A 62 2.87 14.40 -0.63
C THR A 62 4.31 14.13 -1.03
N PRO A 63 5.26 15.05 -0.76
CA PRO A 63 6.68 14.81 -0.97
C PRO A 63 7.17 13.59 -0.17
N GLY A 64 8.09 12.81 -0.75
CA GLY A 64 8.64 11.61 -0.10
C GLY A 64 7.73 10.38 -0.19
N ILE A 65 6.66 10.43 -0.99
CA ILE A 65 5.81 9.27 -1.33
C ILE A 65 6.15 8.76 -2.73
N VAL A 66 6.37 7.44 -2.84
CA VAL A 66 6.57 6.70 -4.08
C VAL A 66 5.46 5.66 -4.24
N ILE A 67 4.86 5.57 -5.43
CA ILE A 67 3.84 4.56 -5.74
C ILE A 67 4.49 3.49 -6.61
N TYR A 68 4.63 2.26 -6.09
CA TYR A 68 5.23 1.15 -6.83
C TYR A 68 4.27 0.51 -7.81
N GLU A 69 3.04 0.27 -7.36
CA GLU A 69 2.04 -0.45 -8.16
C GLU A 69 0.66 0.17 -8.01
N LYS A 70 -0.13 0.07 -9.09
CA LYS A 70 -1.50 0.57 -9.18
C LYS A 70 -2.37 -0.50 -9.82
N LEU A 71 -3.44 -0.88 -9.13
CA LEU A 71 -4.47 -1.77 -9.62
C LEU A 71 -5.79 -1.00 -9.68
N LYS A 72 -6.43 -0.97 -10.86
CA LYS A 72 -7.79 -0.45 -11.04
C LYS A 72 -8.75 -1.63 -11.10
N VAL A 73 -9.83 -1.58 -10.32
CA VAL A 73 -10.82 -2.65 -10.22
C VAL A 73 -12.21 -2.04 -10.40
N PRO A 74 -13.02 -2.49 -11.37
CA PRO A 74 -14.43 -2.12 -11.45
C PRO A 74 -15.17 -2.49 -10.16
N SER A 75 -16.10 -1.67 -9.69
CA SER A 75 -16.84 -1.94 -8.45
C SER A 75 -17.57 -3.29 -8.49
N SER A 76 -18.09 -3.70 -9.66
CA SER A 76 -18.74 -4.99 -9.89
C SER A 76 -17.83 -6.19 -9.63
N GLU A 77 -16.51 -6.02 -9.75
CA GLU A 77 -15.50 -7.06 -9.59
C GLU A 77 -14.78 -6.99 -8.24
N MET A 78 -15.12 -6.02 -7.39
CA MET A 78 -14.43 -5.78 -6.12
C MET A 78 -14.46 -7.00 -5.20
N ASN A 79 -15.56 -7.75 -5.23
CA ASN A 79 -15.77 -8.93 -4.40
C ASN A 79 -15.37 -10.25 -5.09
N SER A 80 -14.84 -10.20 -6.32
CA SER A 80 -14.39 -11.39 -7.02
C SER A 80 -13.16 -12.01 -6.34
N GLU A 81 -13.03 -13.34 -6.44
CA GLU A 81 -11.87 -14.05 -5.89
C GLU A 81 -10.55 -13.63 -6.56
N ASP A 82 -10.58 -13.27 -7.85
CA ASP A 82 -9.41 -12.74 -8.57
C ASP A 82 -8.95 -11.41 -7.96
N THR A 83 -9.87 -10.46 -7.77
CA THR A 83 -9.58 -9.18 -7.12
C THR A 83 -9.01 -9.39 -5.72
N LYS A 84 -9.64 -10.23 -4.90
CA LYS A 84 -9.14 -10.52 -3.54
C LYS A 84 -7.72 -11.09 -3.57
N THR A 85 -7.44 -11.99 -4.52
CA THR A 85 -6.12 -12.60 -4.70
C THR A 85 -5.07 -11.54 -5.07
N ARG A 86 -5.40 -10.64 -6.00
CA ARG A 86 -4.51 -9.56 -6.44
C ARG A 86 -4.26 -8.53 -5.34
N VAL A 87 -5.28 -8.16 -4.58
CA VAL A 87 -5.13 -7.26 -3.42
C VAL A 87 -4.29 -7.94 -2.34
N ALA A 88 -4.50 -9.23 -2.08
CA ALA A 88 -3.68 -9.99 -1.14
C ALA A 88 -2.21 -10.08 -1.57
N ALA A 89 -1.92 -10.17 -2.87
CA ALA A 89 -0.55 -10.11 -3.39
C ALA A 89 0.11 -8.76 -3.10
N LEU A 90 -0.58 -7.63 -3.32
CA LEU A 90 -0.08 -6.29 -2.97
C LEU A 90 0.22 -6.15 -1.47
N ILE A 91 -0.65 -6.71 -0.62
CA ILE A 91 -0.45 -6.70 0.85
C ILE A 91 0.79 -7.52 1.23
N ARG A 92 0.97 -8.69 0.63
CA ARG A 92 2.17 -9.53 0.85
C ARG A 92 3.42 -8.79 0.42
N GLU A 93 3.39 -8.09 -0.70
CA GLU A 93 4.52 -7.30 -1.19
C GLU A 93 4.84 -6.13 -0.24
N ALA A 94 3.83 -5.39 0.23
CA ALA A 94 4.03 -4.34 1.23
C ALA A 94 4.70 -4.88 2.51
N ARG A 95 4.30 -6.08 2.96
CA ARG A 95 4.89 -6.76 4.13
C ARG A 95 6.35 -7.13 3.89
N VAL A 96 6.67 -7.64 2.69
CA VAL A 96 8.04 -7.98 2.31
C VAL A 96 8.89 -6.71 2.28
N LEU A 97 8.45 -5.67 1.60
CA LEU A 97 9.21 -4.41 1.52
C LEU A 97 9.37 -3.73 2.89
N GLY A 98 8.31 -3.71 3.70
CA GLY A 98 8.31 -3.12 5.05
C GLY A 98 8.91 -4.00 6.14
N GLY A 99 9.40 -5.20 5.83
CA GLY A 99 10.04 -6.08 6.82
C GLY A 99 11.38 -6.67 6.38
N ALA A 100 11.72 -6.56 5.09
CA ALA A 100 12.72 -7.42 4.47
C ALA A 100 13.57 -6.70 3.40
N HIS A 101 13.64 -5.36 3.37
CA HIS A 101 14.47 -4.66 2.37
C HIS A 101 15.96 -5.06 2.42
N HIS A 102 16.41 -5.69 3.52
CA HIS A 102 17.74 -6.29 3.68
C HIS A 102 17.83 -7.79 3.31
N LEU A 103 16.70 -8.48 3.12
CA LEU A 103 16.61 -9.87 2.62
C LEU A 103 16.25 -9.95 1.13
N VAL A 104 15.79 -8.85 0.52
CA VAL A 104 15.34 -8.79 -0.88
C VAL A 104 16.37 -8.13 -1.80
N SER A 105 17.49 -7.64 -1.27
CA SER A 105 18.62 -7.13 -2.07
C SER A 105 19.22 -8.16 -3.04
N ASP A 106 18.86 -9.44 -2.95
CA ASP A 106 19.44 -10.53 -3.77
C ASP A 106 18.65 -10.90 -5.03
N ARG A 107 17.52 -10.24 -5.36
CA ARG A 107 16.72 -10.64 -6.55
C ARG A 107 16.69 -9.65 -7.71
N ARG A 108 17.31 -8.49 -7.59
CA ARG A 108 17.46 -7.55 -8.72
C ARG A 108 18.80 -6.84 -8.66
N THR A 109 19.90 -7.52 -9.00
CA THR A 109 20.85 -7.13 -10.06
C THR A 109 22.14 -7.96 -10.00
N PRO A 110 22.85 -8.17 -11.12
CA PRO A 110 22.54 -7.78 -12.50
C PRO A 110 21.85 -8.89 -13.31
#